data_AF-A0A8T8E6D5-F1
#
_entry.id   AF-A0A8T8E6D5-F1
#
_cell.length_a   1.000
_cell.length_b   1.000
_cell.length_c   1.000
_cell.angle_alpha   90.00
_cell.angle_beta   90.00
_cell.angle_gamma   90.00
#
_symmetry.space_group_name_H-M   'P 1'
#
loop_
_entity.id
_entity.type
_entity.pdbx_description
1 polymer ?
#
loop_
_entity_poly.entity_id
_entity_poly.type
_entity_poly.pdbx_seq_one_letter_code
_entity_poly.pdbx_strand_id
1 'polypeptide(L)'
;MSNDPNLLFFRDEYTNAEMASRIRTKDFRTDSHQHVESILEKAGLSHDVILENRKSDFLSKIKGRVDSEEYRSFLKDMFEQFGEKGDRVNLQFYRVDGLSYQSLVNKLEAEQEPEPEPEALADGGGSQYSSLISDYQTHEDSIVDIQFELTDHPDDFELTDEGFVVDNDGNRVDLSELDLDLDDYQRFVQTNEYTIEVRAYTDADLIAISNSKASNKLQKAIYQSVKRWGNASANNDGFHLRETELLLIQNLFDGENSGLDYGGFLDKNLKTAKYRGDRHETLSRSEVLTPARERGQITQVRFYHRYNDGTNTRLVQVRVYRDAHISTSKPTRPDFVNGVKDHIVTALDNREYLKPYDELIDEFIDARSRDQLYDGEAAYRSNKMQAFSSLVDQYIADDTYDESESQVYEAVIANIGIKLAQLDLDDSQYPTVSQANDRPQRENDLKEFFEDYCDYELHSTLPDFDQLWRHLEHVINRRHQSPVDIIETAEQDYAL
;
A
#
# COMPACT_ATOMS: atom_id res chain seq x y z
N MET A 1 -17.07 13.25 -12.67
CA MET A 1 -15.76 12.63 -12.40
C MET A 1 -14.93 12.86 -13.65
N SER A 2 -13.69 13.38 -13.57
CA SER A 2 -12.93 13.61 -14.80
C SER A 2 -12.55 12.27 -15.42
N ASN A 3 -12.65 12.19 -16.75
CA ASN A 3 -12.27 11.04 -17.56
C ASN A 3 -10.75 11.04 -17.81
N ASP A 4 -9.96 11.71 -16.96
CA ASP A 4 -8.53 11.81 -17.18
C ASP A 4 -7.91 10.44 -16.87
N PRO A 5 -7.11 9.87 -17.80
CA PRO A 5 -6.46 8.59 -17.56
C PRO A 5 -5.48 8.74 -16.39
N ASN A 6 -5.53 7.80 -15.44
CA ASN A 6 -4.63 7.78 -14.29
C ASN A 6 -3.32 7.10 -14.73
N LEU A 7 -2.42 7.89 -15.33
CA LEU A 7 -1.14 7.42 -15.87
C LEU A 7 -0.03 7.76 -14.87
N LEU A 8 0.48 6.75 -14.17
CA LEU A 8 1.47 6.95 -13.13
C LEU A 8 2.90 6.84 -13.69
N PHE A 9 3.16 5.82 -14.51
CA PHE A 9 4.50 5.50 -15.03
C PHE A 9 4.76 6.14 -16.40
N PHE A 10 3.76 6.22 -17.28
CA PHE A 10 3.89 6.74 -18.65
C PHE A 10 3.39 8.18 -18.79
N ARG A 11 3.51 8.97 -17.71
CA ARG A 11 3.03 10.36 -17.67
C ARG A 11 4.01 11.32 -18.36
N ASP A 12 3.77 11.58 -19.65
CA ASP A 12 4.67 12.46 -20.42
C ASP A 12 4.25 13.94 -20.42
N GLU A 13 2.95 14.23 -20.54
CA GLU A 13 2.44 15.61 -20.60
C GLU A 13 1.17 15.83 -19.77
N TYR A 14 0.90 17.11 -19.47
CA TYR A 14 -0.34 17.58 -18.86
C TYR A 14 -1.06 18.52 -19.81
N THR A 15 -2.36 18.31 -19.97
CA THR A 15 -3.21 19.25 -20.68
C THR A 15 -3.33 20.57 -19.90
N ASN A 16 -3.71 21.65 -20.59
CA ASN A 16 -3.97 22.94 -19.93
C ASN A 16 -5.04 22.83 -18.83
N ALA A 17 -6.02 21.92 -18.99
CA ALA A 17 -7.07 21.70 -17.99
C ALA A 17 -6.51 21.02 -16.73
N GLU A 18 -5.64 20.03 -16.90
CA GLU A 18 -4.97 19.35 -15.80
C GLU A 18 -3.98 20.26 -15.07
N MET A 19 -3.13 20.98 -15.83
CA MET A 19 -2.21 21.95 -15.23
C MET A 19 -2.98 22.98 -14.42
N ALA A 20 -4.04 23.55 -15.00
CA ALA A 20 -4.91 24.48 -14.31
C ALA A 20 -5.46 23.83 -13.04
N SER A 21 -6.05 22.62 -13.08
CA SER A 21 -6.69 22.00 -11.91
C SER A 21 -5.71 21.73 -10.76
N ARG A 22 -4.45 21.39 -11.07
CA ARG A 22 -3.39 21.00 -10.14
C ARG A 22 -2.64 22.15 -9.45
N ILE A 23 -2.81 23.40 -9.89
CA ILE A 23 -2.26 24.59 -9.20
C ILE A 23 -3.29 25.12 -8.19
N ARG A 24 -2.96 25.38 -6.92
CA ARG A 24 -4.00 25.82 -5.97
C ARG A 24 -4.37 27.28 -6.22
N THR A 25 -5.62 27.66 -5.96
CA THR A 25 -6.09 29.04 -6.14
C THR A 25 -5.22 30.07 -5.41
N LYS A 26 -4.72 29.72 -4.22
CA LYS A 26 -3.83 30.59 -3.43
C LYS A 26 -2.51 30.89 -4.13
N ASP A 27 -2.01 29.98 -4.95
CA ASP A 27 -0.72 30.11 -5.62
C ASP A 27 -0.82 31.21 -6.71
N PHE A 28 -2.01 31.43 -7.30
CA PHE A 28 -2.28 32.58 -8.18
C PHE A 28 -2.51 33.91 -7.45
N ARG A 29 -2.85 33.87 -6.17
CA ARG A 29 -3.23 35.04 -5.36
C ARG A 29 -2.07 35.58 -4.53
N THR A 30 -0.90 35.01 -4.66
CA THR A 30 0.28 35.50 -3.95
C THR A 30 0.71 36.81 -4.61
N ASP A 31 0.64 37.91 -3.86
CA ASP A 31 1.09 39.21 -4.34
C ASP A 31 2.57 39.11 -4.76
N SER A 32 2.96 39.75 -5.86
CA SER A 32 4.31 39.76 -6.47
C SER A 32 4.77 38.53 -7.27
N HIS A 33 3.84 37.68 -7.76
CA HIS A 33 4.23 36.60 -8.68
C HIS A 33 4.42 37.09 -10.13
N GLN A 34 5.66 37.14 -10.60
CA GLN A 34 6.02 37.70 -11.92
C GLN A 34 5.23 37.10 -13.10
N HIS A 35 5.00 35.78 -13.10
CA HIS A 35 4.20 35.11 -14.14
C HIS A 35 2.73 35.57 -14.14
N VAL A 36 2.15 35.80 -12.94
CA VAL A 36 0.77 36.26 -12.78
C VAL A 36 0.64 37.73 -13.20
N GLU A 37 1.57 38.58 -12.76
CA GLU A 37 1.58 39.99 -13.14
C GLU A 37 1.74 40.18 -14.66
N SER A 38 2.69 39.44 -15.26
CA SER A 38 2.94 39.53 -16.70
C SER A 38 1.74 39.09 -17.53
N ILE A 39 1.04 38.02 -17.15
CA ILE A 39 -0.12 37.56 -17.92
C ILE A 39 -1.32 38.50 -17.74
N LEU A 40 -1.50 39.09 -16.55
CA LEU A 40 -2.56 40.06 -16.30
C LEU A 40 -2.34 41.36 -17.08
N GLU A 41 -1.09 41.85 -17.15
CA GLU A 41 -0.73 43.01 -17.95
C GLU A 41 -1.04 42.77 -19.44
N LYS A 42 -0.61 41.62 -19.98
CA LYS A 42 -0.93 41.22 -21.36
C LYS A 42 -2.43 41.10 -21.62
N ALA A 43 -3.18 40.57 -20.66
CA ALA A 43 -4.63 40.43 -20.74
C ALA A 43 -5.39 41.76 -20.51
N GLY A 44 -4.70 42.85 -20.12
CA GLY A 44 -5.33 44.10 -19.72
C GLY A 44 -6.30 43.92 -18.53
N LEU A 45 -5.91 43.10 -17.54
CA LEU A 45 -6.68 42.80 -16.33
C LEU A 45 -5.93 43.33 -15.10
N SER A 46 -6.66 43.79 -14.08
CA SER A 46 -6.07 44.08 -12.77
C SER A 46 -6.01 42.81 -11.92
N HIS A 47 -5.16 42.83 -10.88
CA HIS A 47 -5.05 41.75 -9.90
C HIS A 47 -6.36 41.45 -9.17
N ASP A 48 -7.26 42.44 -9.05
CA ASP A 48 -8.59 42.28 -8.44
C ASP A 48 -9.39 41.14 -9.08
N VAL A 49 -9.18 40.88 -10.38
CA VAL A 49 -9.84 39.79 -11.10
C VAL A 49 -9.54 38.44 -10.48
N ILE A 50 -8.32 38.19 -9.99
CA ILE A 50 -7.94 36.91 -9.36
C ILE A 50 -8.50 36.80 -7.94
N LEU A 51 -8.54 37.94 -7.22
CA LEU A 51 -9.01 38.01 -5.83
C LEU A 51 -10.54 37.82 -5.74
N GLU A 52 -11.28 38.47 -6.64
CA GLU A 52 -12.75 38.53 -6.60
C GLU A 52 -13.45 37.35 -7.30
N ASN A 53 -12.75 36.61 -8.15
CA ASN A 53 -13.36 35.56 -8.97
C ASN A 53 -12.90 34.14 -8.56
N ARG A 54 -13.71 33.14 -8.93
CA ARG A 54 -13.30 31.73 -8.83
C ARG A 54 -12.19 31.44 -9.83
N LYS A 55 -11.41 30.40 -9.54
CA LYS A 55 -10.29 29.95 -10.37
C LYS A 55 -10.67 29.67 -11.83
N SER A 56 -11.77 28.97 -12.05
CA SER A 56 -12.32 28.75 -13.39
C SER A 56 -12.58 30.04 -14.15
N ASP A 57 -13.08 31.05 -13.46
CA ASP A 57 -13.63 32.26 -14.06
C ASP A 57 -12.50 33.21 -14.44
N PHE A 58 -11.52 33.43 -13.55
CA PHE A 58 -10.38 34.28 -13.91
C PHE A 58 -9.48 33.61 -14.96
N LEU A 59 -9.26 32.28 -14.90
CA LEU A 59 -8.49 31.58 -15.92
C LEU A 59 -9.17 31.65 -17.29
N SER A 60 -10.50 31.53 -17.33
CA SER A 60 -11.27 31.71 -18.56
C SER A 60 -11.19 33.14 -19.10
N LYS A 61 -11.22 34.15 -18.22
CA LYS A 61 -11.04 35.57 -18.60
C LYS A 61 -9.65 35.84 -19.18
N ILE A 62 -8.60 35.29 -18.57
CA ILE A 62 -7.22 35.40 -19.08
C ILE A 62 -7.13 34.71 -20.45
N LYS A 63 -7.57 33.45 -20.55
CA LYS A 63 -7.57 32.66 -21.80
C LYS A 63 -8.28 33.36 -22.95
N GLY A 64 -9.36 34.09 -22.68
CA GLY A 64 -10.11 34.83 -23.69
C GLY A 64 -9.49 36.16 -24.15
N ARG A 65 -8.38 36.59 -23.53
CA ARG A 65 -7.75 37.90 -23.75
C ARG A 65 -6.27 37.84 -24.16
N VAL A 66 -5.65 36.66 -24.12
CA VAL A 66 -4.26 36.44 -24.53
C VAL A 66 -4.22 35.33 -25.58
N ASP A 67 -3.11 35.26 -26.32
CA ASP A 67 -2.94 34.21 -27.34
C ASP A 67 -2.84 32.81 -26.68
N SER A 68 -3.23 31.77 -27.43
CA SER A 68 -3.28 30.40 -26.92
C SER A 68 -1.92 29.88 -26.43
N GLU A 69 -0.85 30.26 -27.13
CA GLU A 69 0.53 29.91 -26.77
C GLU A 69 0.98 30.64 -25.51
N GLU A 70 0.62 31.93 -25.36
CA GLU A 70 0.92 32.70 -24.14
C GLU A 70 0.19 32.14 -22.93
N TYR A 71 -1.09 31.77 -23.07
CA TYR A 71 -1.85 31.13 -22.01
C TYR A 71 -1.26 29.76 -21.62
N ARG A 72 -0.85 28.96 -22.62
CA ARG A 72 -0.19 27.67 -22.38
C ARG A 72 1.15 27.86 -21.65
N SER A 73 1.97 28.83 -22.07
CA SER A 73 3.24 29.14 -21.41
C SER A 73 3.02 29.58 -19.97
N PHE A 74 2.08 30.50 -19.72
CA PHE A 74 1.74 30.94 -18.37
C PHE A 74 1.32 29.77 -17.46
N LEU A 75 0.44 28.90 -17.94
CA LEU A 75 0.02 27.73 -17.16
C LEU A 75 1.17 26.76 -16.92
N LYS A 76 2.03 26.54 -17.93
CA LYS A 76 3.19 25.66 -17.80
C LYS A 76 4.16 26.19 -16.73
N ASP A 77 4.49 27.48 -16.77
CA ASP A 77 5.38 28.10 -15.79
C ASP A 77 4.81 28.00 -14.37
N MET A 78 3.51 28.34 -14.21
CA MET A 78 2.82 28.22 -12.92
C MET A 78 2.74 26.77 -12.44
N PHE A 79 2.52 25.81 -13.35
CA PHE A 79 2.47 24.39 -13.03
C PHE A 79 3.84 23.84 -12.65
N GLU A 80 4.89 24.26 -13.35
CA GLU A 80 6.25 23.80 -13.08
C GLU A 80 6.73 24.25 -11.69
N GLN A 81 6.26 25.42 -11.23
CA GLN A 81 6.58 25.98 -9.92
C GLN A 81 5.65 25.53 -8.78
N PHE A 82 4.34 25.41 -9.04
CA PHE A 82 3.31 25.21 -8.00
C PHE A 82 2.38 24.01 -8.22
N GLY A 83 2.43 23.39 -9.39
CA GLY A 83 1.54 22.30 -9.75
C GLY A 83 1.85 21.01 -8.99
N GLU A 84 0.80 20.30 -8.56
CA GLU A 84 0.93 18.95 -8.02
C GLU A 84 1.23 17.95 -9.16
N LYS A 85 2.50 17.52 -9.27
CA LYS A 85 2.99 16.61 -10.30
C LYS A 85 2.69 15.14 -9.99
N GLY A 86 2.66 14.33 -11.03
CA GLY A 86 2.41 12.88 -11.00
C GLY A 86 0.93 12.53 -11.04
N ASP A 87 0.55 11.36 -10.55
CA ASP A 87 -0.83 10.90 -10.51
C ASP A 87 -1.15 10.15 -9.22
N ARG A 88 -2.43 9.91 -8.95
CA ARG A 88 -2.81 9.23 -7.71
C ARG A 88 -2.43 7.76 -7.83
N VAL A 89 -1.67 7.28 -6.85
CA VAL A 89 -1.42 5.84 -6.73
C VAL A 89 -2.75 5.15 -6.48
N ASN A 90 -2.97 4.09 -7.26
CA ASN A 90 -4.00 3.10 -7.04
C ASN A 90 -3.46 1.80 -7.62
N LEU A 91 -2.59 1.11 -6.89
CA LEU A 91 -1.81 -0.02 -7.41
C LEU A 91 -2.04 -1.26 -6.55
N GLN A 92 -2.20 -2.39 -7.20
CA GLN A 92 -2.20 -3.71 -6.58
C GLN A 92 -0.80 -4.32 -6.72
N PHE A 93 -0.19 -4.71 -5.61
CA PHE A 93 1.09 -5.42 -5.64
C PHE A 93 0.89 -6.93 -5.61
N TYR A 94 1.70 -7.64 -6.37
CA TYR A 94 1.79 -9.09 -6.40
C TYR A 94 3.24 -9.50 -6.17
N ARG A 95 3.43 -10.60 -5.45
CA ARG A 95 4.74 -11.25 -5.29
C ARG A 95 4.82 -12.42 -6.25
N VAL A 96 5.97 -12.54 -6.89
CA VAL A 96 6.35 -13.66 -7.77
C VAL A 96 7.64 -14.27 -7.24
N ASP A 97 8.07 -15.42 -7.77
CA ASP A 97 9.39 -15.95 -7.45
C ASP A 97 10.19 -16.12 -8.75
N GLY A 98 11.37 -15.52 -8.82
CA GLY A 98 12.31 -15.68 -9.94
C GLY A 98 11.90 -14.94 -11.22
N LEU A 99 11.41 -13.70 -11.11
CA LEU A 99 11.07 -12.86 -12.24
C LEU A 99 12.33 -12.42 -13.00
N SER A 100 12.51 -12.94 -14.21
CA SER A 100 13.68 -12.66 -15.03
C SER A 100 13.51 -11.40 -15.88
N TYR A 101 14.32 -10.38 -15.59
CA TYR A 101 14.43 -9.15 -16.40
C TYR A 101 14.64 -9.44 -17.89
N GLN A 102 15.67 -10.24 -18.21
CA GLN A 102 16.00 -10.53 -19.60
C GLN A 102 14.88 -11.27 -20.32
N SER A 103 14.18 -12.19 -19.64
CA SER A 103 13.06 -12.92 -20.24
C SER A 103 11.89 -12.00 -20.53
N LEU A 104 11.56 -11.11 -19.59
CA LEU A 104 10.48 -10.14 -19.74
C LEU A 104 10.77 -9.17 -20.89
N VAL A 105 11.96 -8.56 -20.93
CA VAL A 105 12.35 -7.60 -21.98
C VAL A 105 12.38 -8.27 -23.36
N ASN A 106 13.00 -9.45 -23.49
CA ASN A 106 13.02 -10.17 -24.78
C ASN A 106 11.62 -10.46 -25.31
N LYS A 107 10.66 -10.75 -24.41
CA LYS A 107 9.28 -11.00 -24.80
C LYS A 107 8.58 -9.71 -25.24
N LEU A 108 8.77 -8.61 -24.52
CA LEU A 108 8.22 -7.29 -24.90
C LEU A 108 8.79 -6.80 -26.24
N GLU A 109 10.08 -6.99 -26.48
CA GLU A 109 10.71 -6.68 -27.78
C GLU A 109 10.09 -7.49 -28.93
N ALA A 110 9.85 -8.78 -28.72
CA ALA A 110 9.23 -9.65 -29.74
C ALA A 110 7.77 -9.26 -30.05
N GLU A 111 7.01 -8.80 -29.04
CA GLU A 111 5.62 -8.35 -29.23
C GLU A 111 5.52 -6.98 -29.94
N GLN A 112 6.61 -6.22 -30.03
CA GLN A 112 6.67 -4.94 -30.77
C GLN A 112 7.08 -5.11 -32.25
N GLU A 113 7.39 -6.33 -32.72
CA GLU A 113 7.73 -6.56 -34.12
C GLU A 113 6.52 -6.33 -35.07
N PRO A 114 6.70 -6.00 -36.36
CA PRO A 114 5.61 -5.58 -37.27
C PRO A 114 4.55 -6.65 -37.60
N GLU A 115 4.82 -7.92 -37.30
CA GLU A 115 3.88 -9.04 -37.45
C GLU A 115 3.92 -9.92 -36.18
N PRO A 116 3.53 -9.40 -35.00
CA PRO A 116 3.36 -10.26 -33.86
C PRO A 116 2.09 -11.10 -34.09
N GLU A 117 2.13 -12.40 -33.83
CA GLU A 117 0.88 -13.09 -33.49
C GLU A 117 0.57 -12.66 -32.06
N PRO A 118 -0.38 -11.73 -31.81
CA PRO A 118 -0.64 -11.24 -30.46
C PRO A 118 -0.96 -12.43 -29.57
N GLU A 119 -0.08 -12.70 -28.61
CA GLU A 119 -0.29 -13.79 -27.68
C GLU A 119 -1.47 -13.41 -26.80
N ALA A 120 -2.55 -14.19 -26.83
CA ALA A 120 -3.66 -14.00 -25.92
C ALA A 120 -3.15 -13.99 -24.46
N LEU A 121 -3.72 -13.11 -23.63
CA LEU A 121 -3.44 -13.07 -22.20
C LEU A 121 -3.57 -14.49 -21.63
N ALA A 122 -2.66 -14.84 -20.71
CA ALA A 122 -2.67 -16.15 -20.07
C ALA A 122 -4.02 -16.46 -19.37
N ASP A 123 -4.34 -17.75 -19.22
CA ASP A 123 -5.60 -18.30 -18.69
C ASP A 123 -6.26 -17.41 -17.62
N GLY A 124 -7.48 -16.96 -17.91
CA GLY A 124 -8.30 -16.12 -17.02
C GLY A 124 -8.92 -14.89 -17.70
N GLY A 125 -8.34 -14.44 -18.82
CA GLY A 125 -9.00 -13.56 -19.76
C GLY A 125 -9.94 -14.38 -20.64
N GLY A 126 -11.25 -14.18 -20.54
CA GLY A 126 -12.19 -14.68 -21.56
C GLY A 126 -11.75 -14.21 -22.96
N SER A 127 -12.20 -14.91 -24.01
CA SER A 127 -11.96 -14.52 -25.41
C SER A 127 -12.47 -13.11 -25.77
N GLN A 128 -13.20 -12.47 -24.86
CA GLN A 128 -13.71 -11.11 -24.94
C GLN A 128 -12.66 -10.02 -24.69
N TYR A 129 -11.48 -10.35 -24.14
CA TYR A 129 -10.44 -9.38 -23.87
C TYR A 129 -9.43 -9.35 -25.00
N SER A 130 -9.24 -8.18 -25.60
CA SER A 130 -8.06 -7.91 -26.40
C SER A 130 -7.13 -7.01 -25.60
N SER A 131 -5.84 -7.34 -25.61
CA SER A 131 -4.80 -6.54 -24.97
C SER A 131 -3.71 -6.26 -25.98
N LEU A 132 -3.38 -4.99 -26.15
CA LEU A 132 -2.20 -4.55 -26.88
C LEU A 132 -1.22 -3.96 -25.87
N ILE A 133 0.05 -4.38 -25.94
CA ILE A 133 1.12 -3.64 -25.28
C ILE A 133 1.31 -2.36 -26.11
N SER A 134 0.92 -1.21 -25.54
CA SER A 134 1.03 0.07 -26.23
C SER A 134 2.44 0.65 -26.14
N ASP A 135 3.11 0.46 -25.00
CA ASP A 135 4.49 0.92 -24.77
C ASP A 135 5.16 0.12 -23.63
N TYR A 136 6.49 0.14 -23.57
CA TYR A 136 7.25 -0.32 -22.40
C TYR A 136 8.53 0.50 -22.20
N GLN A 137 8.95 0.65 -20.94
CA GLN A 137 10.18 1.34 -20.56
C GLN A 137 11.00 0.47 -19.60
N THR A 138 12.32 0.56 -19.69
CA THR A 138 13.24 -0.17 -18.80
C THR A 138 14.07 0.82 -17.98
N HIS A 139 14.32 0.46 -16.72
CA HIS A 139 15.14 1.26 -15.81
C HIS A 139 16.08 0.36 -15.01
N GLU A 140 17.34 0.80 -14.91
CA GLU A 140 18.35 0.23 -13.99
C GLU A 140 18.50 -1.30 -14.06
N ASP A 141 18.28 -1.89 -15.24
CA ASP A 141 18.33 -3.34 -15.52
C ASP A 141 17.54 -4.23 -14.53
N SER A 142 16.54 -3.67 -13.87
CA SER A 142 15.78 -4.33 -12.80
C SER A 142 14.32 -3.90 -12.72
N ILE A 143 13.95 -2.83 -13.40
CA ILE A 143 12.58 -2.32 -13.44
C ILE A 143 12.11 -2.29 -14.89
N VAL A 144 10.92 -2.83 -15.11
CA VAL A 144 10.24 -2.81 -16.42
C VAL A 144 8.84 -2.25 -16.25
N ASP A 145 8.57 -1.12 -16.89
CA ASP A 145 7.25 -0.53 -16.99
C ASP A 145 6.59 -0.98 -18.29
N ILE A 146 5.32 -1.35 -18.22
CA ILE A 146 4.55 -1.85 -19.36
C ILE A 146 3.19 -1.15 -19.36
N GLN A 147 2.80 -0.60 -20.50
CA GLN A 147 1.48 -0.03 -20.70
C GLN A 147 0.65 -0.95 -21.59
N PHE A 148 -0.57 -1.23 -21.13
CA PHE A 148 -1.56 -2.01 -21.85
C PHE A 148 -2.73 -1.13 -22.26
N GLU A 149 -3.14 -1.25 -23.51
CA GLU A 149 -4.46 -0.84 -24.00
C GLU A 149 -5.35 -2.09 -24.06
N LEU A 150 -6.47 -2.03 -23.35
CA LEU A 150 -7.37 -3.16 -23.18
C LEU A 150 -8.76 -2.79 -23.66
N THR A 151 -9.38 -3.71 -24.39
CA THR A 151 -10.79 -3.64 -24.73
C THR A 151 -11.56 -4.74 -24.01
N ASP A 152 -12.62 -4.38 -23.32
CA ASP A 152 -13.54 -5.32 -22.67
C ASP A 152 -14.93 -5.22 -23.30
N HIS A 153 -15.49 -6.38 -23.63
CA HIS A 153 -16.88 -6.52 -24.00
C HIS A 153 -17.62 -7.10 -22.79
N PRO A 154 -18.47 -6.31 -22.09
CA PRO A 154 -19.13 -6.78 -20.88
C PRO A 154 -19.97 -8.04 -21.16
N ASP A 155 -19.87 -9.01 -20.23
CA ASP A 155 -20.54 -10.33 -20.27
C ASP A 155 -22.08 -10.26 -20.27
N ASP A 156 -22.69 -9.08 -20.12
CA ASP A 156 -24.12 -8.90 -19.82
C ASP A 156 -25.06 -8.95 -21.03
N PHE A 157 -24.57 -9.25 -22.23
CA PHE A 157 -25.42 -9.46 -23.41
C PHE A 157 -25.42 -10.92 -23.87
N GLU A 158 -26.21 -11.75 -23.19
CA GLU A 158 -26.71 -12.98 -23.81
C GLU A 158 -27.71 -12.58 -24.91
N LEU A 159 -27.29 -12.68 -26.17
CA LEU A 159 -28.20 -12.77 -27.29
C LEU A 159 -29.09 -13.99 -27.06
N THR A 160 -30.29 -13.77 -26.51
CA THR A 160 -31.35 -14.77 -26.57
C THR A 160 -31.59 -15.13 -28.04
N ASP A 161 -31.96 -16.39 -28.33
CA ASP A 161 -32.34 -16.84 -29.68
C ASP A 161 -33.46 -15.98 -30.32
N GLU A 162 -34.07 -15.08 -29.55
CA GLU A 162 -35.11 -14.13 -29.96
C GLU A 162 -34.61 -12.71 -30.30
N GLY A 163 -33.33 -12.36 -30.09
CA GLY A 163 -32.74 -11.10 -30.62
C GLY A 163 -33.03 -9.80 -29.85
N PHE A 164 -33.11 -9.83 -28.52
CA PHE A 164 -33.37 -8.63 -27.69
C PHE A 164 -32.22 -8.32 -26.71
N VAL A 165 -32.11 -7.05 -26.32
CA VAL A 165 -31.19 -6.52 -25.29
C VAL A 165 -31.98 -5.75 -24.22
N VAL A 166 -31.50 -5.69 -22.97
CA VAL A 166 -32.13 -4.88 -21.90
C VAL A 166 -31.27 -3.66 -21.60
N ASP A 167 -31.86 -2.45 -21.60
CA ASP A 167 -31.14 -1.20 -21.31
C ASP A 167 -30.92 -0.96 -19.80
N ASN A 168 -30.18 0.09 -19.45
CA ASN A 168 -29.87 0.48 -18.06
C ASN A 168 -31.12 0.86 -17.22
N ASP A 169 -32.28 1.07 -17.86
CA ASP A 169 -33.56 1.36 -17.22
C ASP A 169 -34.45 0.11 -17.10
N GLY A 170 -33.95 -1.05 -17.54
CA GLY A 170 -34.66 -2.33 -17.51
C GLY A 170 -35.64 -2.54 -18.67
N ASN A 171 -35.58 -1.72 -19.73
CA ASN A 171 -36.45 -1.85 -20.88
C ASN A 171 -35.88 -2.88 -21.87
N ARG A 172 -36.77 -3.75 -22.38
CA ARG A 172 -36.44 -4.70 -23.44
C ARG A 172 -36.42 -3.97 -24.78
N VAL A 173 -35.29 -4.00 -25.46
CA VAL A 173 -35.03 -3.43 -26.78
C VAL A 173 -34.96 -4.56 -27.79
N ASP A 174 -35.86 -4.57 -28.77
CA ASP A 174 -35.84 -5.53 -29.88
C ASP A 174 -34.82 -5.09 -30.92
N LEU A 175 -33.76 -5.89 -31.12
CA LEU A 175 -32.74 -5.58 -32.12
C LEU A 175 -33.27 -5.80 -33.54
N SER A 176 -34.37 -6.53 -33.73
CA SER A 176 -34.98 -6.77 -35.04
C SER A 176 -35.87 -5.63 -35.54
N GLU A 177 -36.30 -4.72 -34.63
CA GLU A 177 -37.11 -3.54 -34.97
C GLU A 177 -36.26 -2.26 -35.15
N LEU A 178 -34.99 -2.30 -34.74
CA LEU A 178 -34.05 -1.22 -34.97
C LEU A 178 -33.28 -1.52 -36.26
N ASP A 179 -33.47 -0.68 -37.27
CA ASP A 179 -32.69 -0.68 -38.53
C ASP A 179 -31.27 -0.15 -38.21
N LEU A 180 -30.53 -0.88 -37.37
CA LEU A 180 -29.17 -0.53 -36.94
C LEU A 180 -28.20 -1.03 -38.00
N ASP A 181 -27.55 -0.09 -38.70
CA ASP A 181 -26.30 -0.42 -39.39
C ASP A 181 -25.29 -1.00 -38.38
N LEU A 182 -24.37 -1.86 -38.86
CA LEU A 182 -23.34 -2.53 -38.04
C LEU A 182 -22.59 -1.58 -37.08
N ASP A 183 -22.45 -0.31 -37.45
CA ASP A 183 -21.81 0.74 -36.65
C ASP A 183 -22.64 1.14 -35.41
N ASP A 184 -23.97 1.11 -35.48
CA ASP A 184 -24.84 1.42 -34.34
C ASP A 184 -25.03 0.21 -33.41
N TYR A 185 -24.84 -1.02 -33.92
CA TYR A 185 -24.73 -2.24 -33.10
C TYR A 185 -23.46 -2.23 -32.24
N GLN A 186 -22.32 -1.79 -32.81
CA GLN A 186 -21.07 -1.58 -32.06
C GLN A 186 -21.20 -0.52 -30.96
N ARG A 187 -22.10 0.46 -31.12
CA ARG A 187 -22.40 1.45 -30.06
C ARG A 187 -23.14 0.85 -28.85
N PHE A 188 -23.95 -0.18 -29.07
CA PHE A 188 -24.70 -0.85 -28.01
C PHE A 188 -23.82 -1.82 -27.20
N VAL A 189 -22.89 -2.51 -27.85
CA VAL A 189 -21.81 -3.25 -27.19
C VAL A 189 -20.70 -2.26 -26.85
N GLN A 190 -20.91 -1.44 -25.82
CA GLN A 190 -19.88 -0.48 -25.37
C GLN A 190 -18.57 -1.24 -25.09
N THR A 191 -17.64 -1.13 -26.04
CA THR A 191 -16.27 -1.61 -25.86
C THR A 191 -15.66 -0.68 -24.83
N ASN A 192 -15.44 -1.20 -23.63
CA ASN A 192 -14.77 -0.41 -22.62
C ASN A 192 -13.28 -0.45 -22.91
N GLU A 193 -12.72 0.69 -23.26
CA GLU A 193 -11.28 0.88 -23.41
C GLU A 193 -10.67 1.27 -22.07
N TYR A 194 -9.63 0.54 -21.66
CA TYR A 194 -8.88 0.81 -20.45
C TYR A 194 -7.40 0.90 -20.76
N THR A 195 -6.74 1.87 -20.13
CA THR A 195 -5.28 1.84 -19.99
C THR A 195 -4.93 1.24 -18.64
N ILE A 196 -4.07 0.22 -18.65
CA ILE A 196 -3.47 -0.34 -17.43
C ILE A 196 -1.97 -0.22 -17.53
N GLU A 197 -1.36 0.26 -16.47
CA GLU A 197 0.09 0.31 -16.35
C GLU A 197 0.55 -0.75 -15.35
N VAL A 198 1.66 -1.38 -15.68
CA VAL A 198 2.33 -2.37 -14.85
C VAL A 198 3.77 -1.91 -14.64
N ARG A 199 4.28 -2.05 -13.41
CA ARG A 199 5.71 -1.96 -13.11
C ARG A 199 6.16 -3.27 -12.49
N ALA A 200 7.11 -3.93 -13.13
CA ALA A 200 7.77 -5.13 -12.64
C ALA A 200 9.11 -4.76 -12.01
N TYR A 201 9.31 -5.15 -10.75
CA TYR A 201 10.57 -5.07 -10.01
C TYR A 201 11.17 -6.46 -9.97
N THR A 202 12.11 -6.75 -10.87
CA THR A 202 12.68 -8.09 -11.03
C THR A 202 13.73 -8.42 -9.97
N ASP A 203 14.32 -7.41 -9.35
CA ASP A 203 15.23 -7.53 -8.20
C ASP A 203 14.50 -7.94 -6.92
N ALA A 204 13.27 -7.43 -6.76
CA ALA A 204 12.43 -7.62 -5.58
C ALA A 204 11.33 -8.67 -5.78
N ASP A 205 11.23 -9.25 -6.97
CA ASP A 205 10.23 -10.27 -7.28
C ASP A 205 8.78 -9.75 -7.04
N LEU A 206 8.55 -8.49 -7.43
CA LEU A 206 7.27 -7.78 -7.24
C LEU A 206 6.71 -7.24 -8.57
N ILE A 207 5.40 -7.32 -8.73
CA ILE A 207 4.67 -6.72 -9.86
C ILE A 207 3.59 -5.79 -9.30
N ALA A 208 3.65 -4.51 -9.66
CA ALA A 208 2.64 -3.51 -9.33
C ALA A 208 1.75 -3.26 -10.55
N ILE A 209 0.44 -3.46 -10.41
CA ILE A 209 -0.55 -3.26 -11.48
C ILE A 209 -1.48 -2.12 -11.11
N SER A 210 -1.68 -1.18 -12.02
CA SER A 210 -2.65 -0.11 -11.81
C SER A 210 -4.06 -0.68 -11.69
N ASN A 211 -4.68 -0.41 -10.55
CA ASN A 211 -6.08 -0.74 -10.30
C ASN A 211 -6.94 0.29 -11.06
N SER A 212 -7.12 0.04 -12.35
CA SER A 212 -8.01 0.82 -13.21
C SER A 212 -9.46 0.37 -13.00
N LYS A 213 -10.42 0.89 -13.78
CA LYS A 213 -11.81 0.40 -13.77
C LYS A 213 -11.96 -1.05 -14.28
N ALA A 214 -10.87 -1.67 -14.73
CA ALA A 214 -10.86 -3.05 -15.19
C ALA A 214 -11.26 -4.05 -14.09
N SER A 215 -11.87 -5.16 -14.52
CA SER A 215 -12.27 -6.23 -13.61
C SER A 215 -11.07 -6.91 -12.94
N ASN A 216 -11.28 -7.44 -11.73
CA ASN A 216 -10.24 -8.21 -11.02
C ASN A 216 -9.76 -9.43 -11.84
N LYS A 217 -10.62 -10.00 -12.70
CA LYS A 217 -10.25 -11.09 -13.62
C LYS A 217 -9.20 -10.60 -14.62
N LEU A 218 -9.40 -9.43 -15.21
CA LEU A 218 -8.49 -8.85 -16.19
C LEU A 218 -7.15 -8.46 -15.54
N GLN A 219 -7.17 -7.86 -14.35
CA GLN A 219 -5.95 -7.59 -13.60
C GLN A 219 -5.17 -8.87 -13.28
N LYS A 220 -5.87 -9.94 -12.89
CA LYS A 220 -5.24 -11.26 -12.66
C LYS A 220 -4.66 -11.85 -13.95
N ALA A 221 -5.33 -11.68 -15.09
CA ALA A 221 -4.83 -12.14 -16.40
C ALA A 221 -3.55 -11.40 -16.81
N ILE A 222 -3.50 -10.08 -16.63
CA ILE A 222 -2.29 -9.27 -16.88
C ILE A 222 -1.16 -9.72 -15.96
N TYR A 223 -1.44 -9.91 -14.67
CA TYR A 223 -0.49 -10.47 -13.72
C TYR A 223 0.06 -11.82 -14.20
N GLN A 224 -0.79 -12.76 -14.63
CA GLN A 224 -0.35 -14.05 -15.16
C GLN A 224 0.53 -13.90 -16.40
N SER A 225 0.16 -13.01 -17.32
CA SER A 225 0.92 -12.77 -18.55
C SER A 225 2.31 -12.23 -18.25
N VAL A 226 2.43 -11.16 -17.46
CA VAL A 226 3.73 -10.56 -17.08
C VAL A 226 4.60 -11.57 -16.35
N LYS A 227 4.01 -12.34 -15.44
CA LYS A 227 4.67 -13.44 -14.73
C LYS A 227 5.19 -14.52 -15.68
N ARG A 228 4.37 -14.95 -16.65
CA ARG A 228 4.74 -15.93 -17.68
C ARG A 228 5.88 -15.42 -18.55
N TRP A 229 5.81 -14.17 -18.99
CA TRP A 229 6.84 -13.52 -19.81
C TRP A 229 8.18 -13.40 -19.07
N GLY A 230 8.14 -13.12 -17.77
CA GLY A 230 9.31 -13.12 -16.91
C GLY A 230 9.78 -14.52 -16.44
N ASN A 231 9.20 -15.62 -16.94
CA ASN A 231 9.54 -17.00 -16.53
C ASN A 231 9.48 -17.28 -15.01
N ALA A 232 8.64 -16.55 -14.27
CA ALA A 232 8.52 -16.70 -12.83
C ALA A 232 7.74 -17.99 -12.44
N SER A 233 8.00 -18.49 -11.23
CA SER A 233 7.43 -19.73 -10.70
C SER A 233 5.90 -19.71 -10.65
N ALA A 234 5.23 -20.85 -10.82
CA ALA A 234 3.76 -20.92 -10.91
C ALA A 234 2.99 -20.54 -9.62
N ASN A 235 3.65 -20.22 -8.49
CA ASN A 235 2.99 -19.86 -7.23
C ASN A 235 2.12 -18.61 -7.39
N ASN A 236 0.81 -18.74 -7.15
CA ASN A 236 -0.17 -17.88 -7.82
C ASN A 236 -1.03 -16.98 -6.96
N ASP A 237 -0.62 -16.70 -5.73
CA ASP A 237 -1.47 -15.97 -4.82
C ASP A 237 -0.85 -14.62 -4.52
N GLY A 238 -1.63 -13.56 -4.77
CA GLY A 238 -1.34 -12.26 -4.16
C GLY A 238 -1.03 -12.46 -2.69
N PHE A 239 -0.03 -11.74 -2.18
CA PHE A 239 0.40 -11.94 -0.80
C PHE A 239 -0.45 -11.08 0.12
N HIS A 240 -0.62 -11.55 1.36
CA HIS A 240 -1.31 -10.78 2.39
C HIS A 240 -0.31 -10.22 3.37
N LEU A 241 -0.35 -8.92 3.54
CA LEU A 241 0.33 -8.21 4.61
C LEU A 241 -0.33 -8.54 5.95
N ARG A 242 0.47 -8.89 6.96
CA ARG A 242 0.00 -9.00 8.35
C ARG A 242 -0.22 -7.61 8.93
N GLU A 243 -0.95 -7.50 10.03
CA GLU A 243 -1.22 -6.21 10.66
C GLU A 243 0.04 -5.45 11.11
N THR A 244 1.01 -6.17 11.65
CA THR A 244 2.35 -5.69 12.01
C THR A 244 3.14 -5.24 10.79
N GLU A 245 3.02 -5.94 9.65
CA GLU A 245 3.64 -5.53 8.37
C GLU A 245 3.01 -4.24 7.84
N LEU A 246 1.68 -4.08 7.96
CA LEU A 246 0.99 -2.85 7.58
C LEU A 246 1.42 -1.65 8.46
N LEU A 247 1.55 -1.87 9.76
CA LEU A 247 1.99 -0.85 10.71
C LEU A 247 3.48 -0.53 10.57
N LEU A 248 4.32 -1.52 10.24
CA LEU A 248 5.73 -1.27 9.93
C LEU A 248 5.86 -0.42 8.66
N ILE A 249 5.07 -0.70 7.61
CA ILE A 249 5.06 0.15 6.41
C ILE A 249 4.68 1.60 6.78
N GLN A 250 3.70 1.82 7.66
CA GLN A 250 3.39 3.17 8.16
C GLN A 250 4.62 3.82 8.83
N ASN A 251 5.28 3.10 9.74
CA ASN A 251 6.46 3.60 10.46
C ASN A 251 7.61 3.96 9.50
N LEU A 252 7.89 3.11 8.51
CA LEU A 252 8.92 3.34 7.51
C LEU A 252 8.64 4.57 6.61
N PHE A 253 7.37 4.99 6.51
CA PHE A 253 6.98 6.21 5.83
C PHE A 253 7.04 7.46 6.72
N ASP A 254 7.45 7.36 7.98
CA ASP A 254 7.23 8.40 9.00
C ASP A 254 5.75 8.86 9.00
N GLY A 255 4.83 7.90 8.92
CA GLY A 255 3.42 8.14 8.65
C GLY A 255 2.63 8.53 9.90
N GLU A 256 1.97 9.68 9.88
CA GLU A 256 1.03 10.09 10.94
C GLU A 256 -0.30 9.32 10.79
N ASN A 257 -0.67 8.46 11.75
CA ASN A 257 -1.88 7.65 11.63
C ASN A 257 -3.14 8.54 11.53
N SER A 258 -4.09 8.14 10.68
CA SER A 258 -5.38 8.81 10.50
C SER A 258 -6.55 7.83 10.39
N GLY A 259 -6.29 6.55 10.64
CA GLY A 259 -7.33 5.54 10.72
C GLY A 259 -6.85 4.10 10.50
N LEU A 260 -7.57 3.19 11.15
CA LEU A 260 -7.39 1.75 11.07
C LEU A 260 -8.73 1.10 10.71
N ASP A 261 -8.70 0.11 9.82
CA ASP A 261 -9.83 -0.79 9.58
C ASP A 261 -9.49 -2.18 10.12
N TYR A 262 -10.39 -2.73 10.93
CA TYR A 262 -10.29 -4.07 11.48
C TYR A 262 -11.29 -5.00 10.78
N GLY A 263 -10.88 -6.24 10.59
CA GLY A 263 -11.68 -7.32 10.02
C GLY A 263 -11.28 -8.67 10.62
N GLY A 264 -11.81 -9.76 10.06
CA GLY A 264 -11.43 -11.11 10.51
C GLY A 264 -11.82 -11.44 11.95
N PHE A 265 -12.89 -10.82 12.48
CA PHE A 265 -13.30 -11.01 13.87
C PHE A 265 -13.69 -12.45 14.17
N LEU A 266 -13.35 -12.92 15.38
CA LEU A 266 -13.82 -14.20 15.92
C LEU A 266 -15.36 -14.28 15.99
N ASP A 267 -16.02 -13.16 16.33
CA ASP A 267 -17.48 -13.05 16.25
C ASP A 267 -17.91 -12.80 14.79
N LYS A 268 -18.50 -13.83 14.17
CA LYS A 268 -19.00 -13.79 12.79
C LYS A 268 -20.06 -12.72 12.52
N ASN A 269 -20.66 -12.13 13.56
CA ASN A 269 -21.62 -11.03 13.42
C ASN A 269 -20.94 -9.68 13.13
N LEU A 270 -19.65 -9.53 13.47
CA LEU A 270 -18.85 -8.35 13.19
C LEU A 270 -17.99 -8.60 11.96
N LYS A 271 -18.31 -7.93 10.84
CA LYS A 271 -17.52 -8.08 9.60
C LYS A 271 -16.36 -7.10 9.53
N THR A 272 -16.60 -5.85 9.93
CA THR A 272 -15.62 -4.77 9.82
C THR A 272 -15.86 -3.73 10.92
N ALA A 273 -14.78 -3.22 11.53
CA ALA A 273 -14.80 -2.00 12.34
C ALA A 273 -13.86 -0.97 11.72
N LYS A 274 -14.27 0.30 11.69
CA LYS A 274 -13.50 1.36 11.04
C LYS A 274 -13.33 2.52 12.00
N TYR A 275 -12.09 2.96 12.15
CA TYR A 275 -11.76 4.06 13.05
C TYR A 275 -11.03 5.15 12.30
N ARG A 276 -11.46 6.39 12.52
CA ARG A 276 -10.92 7.58 11.86
C ARG A 276 -10.74 8.63 12.93
N GLY A 277 -9.51 9.12 13.06
CA GLY A 277 -9.15 10.22 13.96
C GLY A 277 -8.66 11.43 13.17
N ASP A 278 -8.55 12.57 13.84
CA ASP A 278 -7.70 13.65 13.34
C ASP A 278 -6.23 13.24 13.45
N ARG A 279 -5.33 13.87 12.68
CA ARG A 279 -3.91 13.50 12.61
C ARG A 279 -3.15 13.57 13.94
N HIS A 280 -3.71 14.32 14.89
CA HIS A 280 -3.13 14.56 16.20
C HIS A 280 -3.87 13.81 17.31
N GLU A 281 -4.92 13.06 16.96
CA GLU A 281 -5.68 12.26 17.91
C GLU A 281 -5.40 10.79 17.68
N THR A 282 -4.55 10.21 18.54
CA THR A 282 -4.29 8.78 18.54
C THR A 282 -5.41 8.06 19.27
N LEU A 283 -6.00 7.07 18.60
CA LEU A 283 -7.08 6.26 19.16
C LEU A 283 -6.67 4.80 19.36
N SER A 284 -5.46 4.39 18.95
CA SER A 284 -5.02 2.99 18.93
C SER A 284 -5.17 2.25 20.27
N ARG A 285 -4.89 2.90 21.41
CA ARG A 285 -5.10 2.33 22.76
C ARG A 285 -6.34 2.84 23.46
N SER A 286 -7.26 3.50 22.75
CA SER A 286 -8.56 3.86 23.29
C SER A 286 -9.30 2.60 23.78
N GLU A 287 -9.99 2.72 24.92
CA GLU A 287 -10.92 1.68 25.40
C GLU A 287 -11.95 1.29 24.31
N VAL A 288 -12.25 2.21 23.38
CA VAL A 288 -13.17 1.97 22.25
C VAL A 288 -12.58 1.03 21.20
N LEU A 289 -11.25 1.01 21.03
CA LEU A 289 -10.55 0.17 20.05
C LEU A 289 -10.08 -1.15 20.64
N THR A 290 -9.90 -1.22 21.96
CA THR A 290 -9.39 -2.40 22.66
C THR A 290 -10.11 -3.69 22.26
N PRO A 291 -11.46 -3.76 22.20
CA PRO A 291 -12.13 -4.99 21.78
C PRO A 291 -11.85 -5.38 20.33
N ALA A 292 -11.62 -4.41 19.45
CA ALA A 292 -11.30 -4.68 18.05
C ALA A 292 -9.85 -5.15 17.88
N ARG A 293 -8.92 -4.59 18.67
CA ARG A 293 -7.52 -5.01 18.74
C ARG A 293 -7.36 -6.41 19.33
N GLU A 294 -8.14 -6.76 20.36
CA GLU A 294 -8.05 -8.06 21.02
C GLU A 294 -8.71 -9.21 20.24
N ARG A 295 -9.58 -8.93 19.25
CA ARG A 295 -10.44 -9.94 18.61
C ARG A 295 -10.53 -9.88 17.09
N GLY A 296 -9.91 -8.88 16.48
CA GLY A 296 -9.90 -8.67 15.04
C GLY A 296 -8.50 -8.28 14.59
N GLN A 297 -8.29 -8.30 13.29
CA GLN A 297 -6.99 -8.03 12.67
C GLN A 297 -7.06 -6.74 11.87
N ILE A 298 -5.99 -5.95 11.87
CA ILE A 298 -5.91 -4.78 11.00
C ILE A 298 -5.89 -5.23 9.54
N THR A 299 -6.82 -4.71 8.76
CA THR A 299 -7.00 -4.99 7.32
C THR A 299 -6.66 -3.81 6.43
N GLN A 300 -6.56 -2.60 7.00
CA GLN A 300 -6.11 -1.41 6.28
C GLN A 300 -5.55 -0.39 7.28
N VAL A 301 -4.41 0.19 6.93
CA VAL A 301 -3.82 1.32 7.65
C VAL A 301 -3.89 2.56 6.76
N ARG A 302 -4.22 3.71 7.36
CA ARG A 302 -4.34 4.99 6.68
C ARG A 302 -3.55 6.04 7.44
N PHE A 303 -2.58 6.65 6.78
CA PHE A 303 -1.70 7.64 7.40
C PHE A 303 -1.40 8.79 6.45
N TYR A 304 -0.90 9.90 6.99
CA TYR A 304 -0.39 11.01 6.21
C TYR A 304 1.14 10.96 6.16
N HIS A 305 1.67 10.98 4.95
CA HIS A 305 3.10 11.08 4.70
C HIS A 305 3.43 12.45 4.08
N ARG A 306 4.57 13.02 4.48
CA ARG A 306 5.08 14.28 3.95
C ARG A 306 5.87 14.03 2.66
N TYR A 307 5.17 14.05 1.54
CA TYR A 307 5.74 13.82 0.22
C TYR A 307 6.30 15.09 -0.41
N ASN A 308 7.47 15.01 -1.03
CA ASN A 308 8.08 16.07 -1.83
C ASN A 308 8.25 15.60 -3.28
N ASP A 309 7.56 16.24 -4.23
CA ASP A 309 7.62 15.87 -5.65
C ASP A 309 8.76 16.55 -6.43
N GLY A 310 9.66 17.23 -5.71
CA GLY A 310 10.75 18.05 -6.24
C GLY A 310 10.40 19.53 -6.40
N THR A 311 9.12 19.90 -6.27
CA THR A 311 8.70 21.32 -6.32
C THR A 311 8.14 21.80 -4.99
N ASN A 312 7.30 20.98 -4.36
CA ASN A 312 6.57 21.36 -3.17
C ASN A 312 6.40 20.16 -2.25
N THR A 313 6.63 20.40 -0.97
CA THR A 313 6.30 19.44 0.08
C THR A 313 4.81 19.53 0.43
N ARG A 314 4.13 18.38 0.44
CA ARG A 314 2.71 18.28 0.78
C ARG A 314 2.41 17.02 1.58
N LEU A 315 1.38 17.09 2.40
CA LEU A 315 0.82 15.91 3.05
C LEU A 315 -0.06 15.15 2.06
N VAL A 316 0.26 13.87 1.87
CA VAL A 316 -0.45 12.89 1.06
C VAL A 316 -0.99 11.82 2.01
N GLN A 317 -2.30 11.58 1.98
CA GLN A 317 -2.85 10.42 2.69
C GLN A 317 -2.55 9.17 1.88
N VAL A 318 -1.88 8.20 2.50
CA VAL A 318 -1.59 6.87 1.99
C VAL A 318 -2.56 5.88 2.64
N ARG A 319 -3.01 4.89 1.87
CA ARG A 319 -3.80 3.76 2.36
C ARG A 319 -3.12 2.49 1.90
N VAL A 320 -2.81 1.62 2.85
CA VAL A 320 -2.21 0.31 2.61
C VAL A 320 -3.21 -0.73 3.10
N TYR A 321 -3.55 -1.67 2.23
CA TYR A 321 -4.54 -2.71 2.49
C TYR A 321 -3.84 -4.05 2.71
N ARG A 322 -4.51 -4.96 3.44
CA ARG A 322 -4.01 -6.30 3.74
C ARG A 322 -3.62 -7.09 2.49
N ASP A 323 -4.35 -6.92 1.39
CA ASP A 323 -4.08 -7.59 0.12
C ASP A 323 -2.96 -6.91 -0.69
N ALA A 324 -2.19 -5.99 -0.10
CA ALA A 324 -1.16 -5.19 -0.75
C ALA A 324 -1.69 -4.25 -1.85
N HIS A 325 -2.99 -3.90 -1.82
CA HIS A 325 -3.49 -2.72 -2.52
C HIS A 325 -2.97 -1.44 -1.83
N ILE A 326 -2.53 -0.46 -2.61
CA ILE A 326 -2.05 0.83 -2.10
C ILE A 326 -2.69 1.97 -2.89
N SER A 327 -3.15 3.01 -2.18
CA SER A 327 -3.69 4.22 -2.81
C SER A 327 -3.32 5.52 -2.12
N THR A 328 -3.28 6.61 -2.89
CA THR A 328 -3.02 7.96 -2.38
C THR A 328 -4.16 8.93 -2.66
N SER A 329 -4.35 9.89 -1.75
CA SER A 329 -5.37 10.95 -1.90
C SER A 329 -4.97 12.08 -2.85
N LYS A 330 -3.68 12.24 -3.13
CA LYS A 330 -3.12 13.29 -3.98
C LYS A 330 -2.12 12.70 -4.97
N PRO A 331 -1.86 13.39 -6.09
CA PRO A 331 -0.87 12.97 -7.06
C PRO A 331 0.52 12.77 -6.44
N THR A 332 1.22 11.76 -6.91
CA THR A 332 2.59 11.37 -6.57
C THR A 332 3.30 10.91 -7.83
N ARG A 333 4.63 10.96 -7.86
CA ARG A 333 5.42 10.53 -9.00
C ARG A 333 5.91 9.08 -8.81
N PRO A 334 6.48 8.44 -9.86
CA PRO A 334 6.94 7.05 -9.78
C PRO A 334 7.92 6.73 -8.63
N ASP A 335 8.71 7.70 -8.18
CA ASP A 335 9.61 7.56 -7.01
C ASP A 335 8.86 7.18 -5.73
N PHE A 336 7.62 7.65 -5.56
CA PHE A 336 6.79 7.23 -4.43
C PHE A 336 6.52 5.72 -4.47
N VAL A 337 6.27 5.17 -5.66
CA VAL A 337 6.01 3.72 -5.83
C VAL A 337 7.28 2.91 -5.57
N ASN A 338 8.45 3.43 -5.93
CA ASN A 338 9.72 2.79 -5.60
C ASN A 338 9.93 2.75 -4.07
N GLY A 339 9.66 3.85 -3.36
CA GLY A 339 9.70 3.86 -1.89
C GLY A 339 8.69 2.89 -1.27
N VAL A 340 7.46 2.81 -1.80
CA VAL A 340 6.49 1.77 -1.41
C VAL A 340 7.06 0.37 -1.58
N LYS A 341 7.71 0.08 -2.72
CA LYS A 341 8.35 -1.21 -2.99
C LYS A 341 9.39 -1.51 -1.91
N ASP A 342 10.28 -0.57 -1.62
CA ASP A 342 11.36 -0.78 -0.64
C ASP A 342 10.81 -1.07 0.77
N HIS A 343 9.73 -0.39 1.17
CA HIS A 343 9.07 -0.65 2.46
C HIS A 343 8.35 -2.00 2.51
N ILE A 344 7.72 -2.43 1.40
CA ILE A 344 7.13 -3.77 1.31
C ILE A 344 8.23 -4.83 1.43
N VAL A 345 9.32 -4.69 0.68
CA VAL A 345 10.47 -5.63 0.73
C VAL A 345 11.03 -5.70 2.15
N THR A 346 11.27 -4.55 2.78
CA THR A 346 11.75 -4.49 4.17
C THR A 346 10.83 -5.25 5.13
N ALA A 347 9.52 -5.06 5.01
CA ALA A 347 8.55 -5.78 5.84
C ALA A 347 8.51 -7.29 5.55
N LEU A 348 8.73 -7.71 4.30
CA LEU A 348 8.76 -9.12 3.92
C LEU A 348 10.05 -9.82 4.35
N ASP A 349 11.20 -9.15 4.26
CA ASP A 349 12.50 -9.68 4.68
C ASP A 349 12.54 -9.89 6.19
N ASN A 350 11.87 -9.02 6.96
CA ASN A 350 11.77 -9.10 8.41
C ASN A 350 10.53 -9.89 8.89
N ARG A 351 9.82 -10.59 7.99
CA ARG A 351 8.50 -11.19 8.27
C ARG A 351 8.48 -12.20 9.42
N GLU A 352 9.60 -12.87 9.68
CA GLU A 352 9.70 -13.83 10.79
C GLU A 352 9.68 -13.15 12.16
N TYR A 353 10.17 -11.90 12.26
CA TYR A 353 10.14 -11.10 13.49
C TYR A 353 8.85 -10.29 13.66
N LEU A 354 8.06 -10.20 12.58
CA LEU A 354 6.83 -9.43 12.52
C LEU A 354 5.59 -10.30 12.68
N LYS A 355 5.69 -11.52 13.24
CA LYS A 355 4.48 -12.29 13.53
C LYS A 355 3.67 -11.57 14.62
N PRO A 356 2.37 -11.27 14.39
CA PRO A 356 1.52 -10.60 15.36
C PRO A 356 1.52 -11.30 16.71
N TYR A 357 1.47 -10.51 17.77
CA TYR A 357 1.61 -11.02 19.13
C TYR A 357 0.40 -11.88 19.56
N ASP A 358 -0.80 -11.53 19.10
CA ASP A 358 -2.00 -12.35 19.30
C ASP A 358 -1.86 -13.73 18.63
N GLU A 359 -1.32 -13.78 17.41
CA GLU A 359 -1.03 -15.04 16.71
C GLU A 359 0.00 -15.90 17.44
N LEU A 360 0.96 -15.30 18.17
CA LEU A 360 1.92 -16.05 18.99
C LEU A 360 1.26 -16.66 20.23
N ILE A 361 0.34 -15.93 20.87
CA ILE A 361 -0.46 -16.47 21.99
C ILE A 361 -1.34 -17.62 21.48
N ASP A 362 -1.95 -17.46 20.31
CA ASP A 362 -2.83 -18.45 19.68
C ASP A 362 -2.19 -19.82 19.48
N GLU A 363 -0.86 -19.89 19.29
CA GLU A 363 -0.17 -21.16 19.01
C GLU A 363 -0.36 -22.18 20.12
N PHE A 364 -0.22 -21.76 21.39
CA PHE A 364 -0.23 -22.66 22.53
C PHE A 364 -1.47 -22.58 23.41
N ILE A 365 -2.32 -21.56 23.24
CA ILE A 365 -3.36 -21.24 24.23
C ILE A 365 -4.41 -22.35 24.39
N ASP A 366 -4.72 -23.09 23.32
CA ASP A 366 -5.63 -24.24 23.35
C ASP A 366 -5.05 -25.43 24.12
N ALA A 367 -3.74 -25.66 24.03
CA ALA A 367 -3.07 -26.72 24.79
C ALA A 367 -3.04 -26.37 26.28
N ARG A 368 -2.62 -25.14 26.59
CA ARG A 368 -2.60 -24.60 27.96
C ARG A 368 -3.97 -24.60 28.62
N SER A 369 -5.00 -24.15 27.91
CA SER A 369 -6.37 -24.06 28.46
C SER A 369 -6.97 -25.43 28.78
N ARG A 370 -6.58 -26.47 28.03
CA ARG A 370 -6.95 -27.86 28.35
C ARG A 370 -6.26 -28.39 29.59
N ASP A 371 -5.02 -27.98 29.84
CA ASP A 371 -4.20 -28.46 30.95
C ASP A 371 -4.47 -27.71 32.27
N GLN A 372 -4.73 -26.41 32.22
CA GLN A 372 -4.68 -25.56 33.41
C GLN A 372 -6.02 -24.94 33.81
N LEU A 373 -6.83 -24.36 32.90
CA LEU A 373 -8.12 -23.71 33.24
C LEU A 373 -9.04 -23.58 32.00
N TYR A 374 -10.24 -24.19 32.05
CA TYR A 374 -11.26 -24.07 30.99
C TYR A 374 -11.87 -22.66 30.85
N ASP A 375 -11.77 -21.81 31.88
CA ASP A 375 -12.34 -20.46 31.94
C ASP A 375 -11.23 -19.45 32.31
N GLY A 376 -10.60 -18.81 31.30
CA GLY A 376 -9.52 -17.84 31.57
C GLY A 376 -8.81 -17.26 30.35
N GLU A 377 -9.03 -17.81 29.15
CA GLU A 377 -8.34 -17.42 27.91
C GLU A 377 -8.33 -15.91 27.65
N ALA A 378 -9.49 -15.26 27.74
CA ALA A 378 -9.62 -13.83 27.49
C ALA A 378 -8.83 -12.98 28.50
N ALA A 379 -8.81 -13.39 29.77
CA ALA A 379 -8.05 -12.71 30.81
C ALA A 379 -6.55 -12.91 30.61
N TYR A 380 -6.13 -14.13 30.23
CA TYR A 380 -4.75 -14.43 29.89
C TYR A 380 -4.27 -13.54 28.73
N ARG A 381 -4.98 -13.54 27.59
CA ARG A 381 -4.66 -12.66 26.44
C ARG A 381 -4.52 -11.21 26.85
N SER A 382 -5.52 -10.65 27.52
CA SER A 382 -5.52 -9.24 27.89
C SER A 382 -4.34 -8.90 28.83
N ASN A 383 -4.04 -9.77 29.80
CA ASN A 383 -2.88 -9.58 30.69
C ASN A 383 -1.56 -9.60 29.93
N LYS A 384 -1.39 -10.54 28.99
CA LYS A 384 -0.17 -10.68 28.18
C LYS A 384 0.02 -9.50 27.21
N MET A 385 -1.03 -9.10 26.50
CA MET A 385 -1.00 -7.91 25.63
C MET A 385 -0.65 -6.65 26.41
N GLN A 386 -1.25 -6.46 27.60
CA GLN A 386 -0.92 -5.32 28.44
C GLN A 386 0.52 -5.38 28.97
N ALA A 387 1.08 -6.56 29.21
CA ALA A 387 2.47 -6.72 29.64
C ALA A 387 3.46 -6.27 28.57
N PHE A 388 3.26 -6.68 27.31
CA PHE A 388 4.09 -6.22 26.18
C PHE A 388 3.87 -4.73 25.87
N SER A 389 2.64 -4.22 25.94
CA SER A 389 2.38 -2.78 25.81
C SER A 389 3.09 -1.97 26.90
N SER A 390 3.06 -2.43 28.15
CA SER A 390 3.77 -1.76 29.27
C SER A 390 5.29 -1.84 29.09
N LEU A 391 5.78 -2.89 28.45
CA LEU A 391 7.19 -3.07 28.15
C LEU A 391 7.67 -2.07 27.11
N VAL A 392 6.91 -1.89 26.02
CA VAL A 392 7.22 -0.87 25.01
C VAL A 392 7.24 0.52 25.63
N ASP A 393 6.23 0.88 26.44
CA ASP A 393 6.16 2.18 27.12
C ASP A 393 7.32 2.42 28.11
N GLN A 394 7.92 1.35 28.64
CA GLN A 394 9.02 1.44 29.58
C GLN A 394 10.38 1.63 28.88
N TYR A 395 10.58 1.01 27.71
CA TYR A 395 11.91 0.89 27.10
C TYR A 395 12.05 1.57 25.73
N ILE A 396 10.96 1.86 25.05
CA ILE A 396 10.96 2.57 23.77
C ILE A 396 10.53 4.01 24.03
N ALA A 397 11.28 4.99 23.52
CA ALA A 397 10.98 6.39 23.78
C ALA A 397 9.72 6.84 23.03
N ASP A 398 8.81 7.52 23.72
CA ASP A 398 7.51 7.98 23.18
C ASP A 398 7.61 8.85 21.92
N ASP A 399 8.77 9.44 21.63
CA ASP A 399 9.02 10.26 20.44
C ASP A 399 9.52 9.47 19.21
N THR A 400 9.72 8.16 19.35
CA THR A 400 10.23 7.29 18.28
C THR A 400 9.16 6.60 17.44
N TYR A 401 7.90 6.61 17.88
CA TYR A 401 6.81 5.94 17.18
C TYR A 401 5.46 6.61 17.40
N ASP A 402 4.54 6.47 16.44
CA ASP A 402 3.12 6.78 16.65
C ASP A 402 2.50 5.67 17.50
N GLU A 403 1.69 5.98 18.51
CA GLU A 403 1.07 5.00 19.43
C GLU A 403 0.48 3.76 18.73
N SER A 404 -0.04 3.91 17.51
CA SER A 404 -0.55 2.80 16.69
C SER A 404 0.50 1.74 16.35
N GLU A 405 1.76 2.14 16.26
CA GLU A 405 2.94 1.34 15.91
C GLU A 405 3.50 0.57 17.11
N SER A 406 2.98 0.78 18.34
CA SER A 406 3.44 0.01 19.51
C SER A 406 3.31 -1.49 19.29
N GLN A 407 2.26 -1.92 18.59
CA GLN A 407 2.02 -3.32 18.23
C GLN A 407 3.14 -3.93 17.40
N VAL A 408 3.87 -3.14 16.60
CA VAL A 408 5.04 -3.61 15.85
C VAL A 408 6.18 -3.91 16.80
N TYR A 409 6.46 -3.00 17.74
CA TYR A 409 7.49 -3.22 18.77
C TYR A 409 7.14 -4.40 19.68
N GLU A 410 5.87 -4.52 20.10
CA GLU A 410 5.37 -5.65 20.89
C GLU A 410 5.65 -6.98 20.17
N ALA A 411 5.33 -7.07 18.88
CA ALA A 411 5.59 -8.25 18.05
C ALA A 411 7.09 -8.52 17.87
N VAL A 412 7.89 -7.51 17.51
CA VAL A 412 9.34 -7.66 17.33
C VAL A 412 10.00 -8.18 18.61
N ILE A 413 9.68 -7.58 19.75
CA ILE A 413 10.24 -7.97 21.05
C ILE A 413 9.83 -9.41 21.40
N ALA A 414 8.58 -9.79 21.18
CA ALA A 414 8.10 -11.15 21.45
C ALA A 414 8.81 -12.19 20.57
N ASN A 415 8.89 -11.96 19.26
CA ASN A 415 9.53 -12.88 18.32
C ASN A 415 11.04 -13.01 18.58
N ILE A 416 11.74 -11.91 18.85
CA ILE A 416 13.16 -11.95 19.24
C ILE A 416 13.32 -12.73 20.54
N GLY A 417 12.47 -12.48 21.54
CA GLY A 417 12.51 -13.23 22.80
C GLY A 417 12.32 -14.73 22.60
N ILE A 418 11.39 -15.15 21.73
CA ILE A 418 11.19 -16.56 21.37
C ILE A 418 12.42 -17.16 20.68
N LYS A 419 13.03 -16.43 19.74
CA LYS A 419 14.25 -16.87 19.05
C LYS A 419 15.43 -17.00 20.02
N LEU A 420 15.64 -16.03 20.90
CA LEU A 420 16.65 -16.10 21.96
C LEU A 420 16.39 -17.27 22.92
N ALA A 421 15.12 -17.60 23.17
CA ALA A 421 14.76 -18.72 24.02
C ALA A 421 15.20 -20.09 23.45
N GLN A 422 15.43 -20.17 22.14
CA GLN A 422 15.90 -21.40 21.50
C GLN A 422 17.43 -21.56 21.57
N LEU A 423 18.16 -20.55 22.04
CA LEU A 423 19.61 -20.53 22.11
C LEU A 423 20.14 -20.93 23.49
N ASP A 424 21.34 -21.50 23.52
CA ASP A 424 22.12 -21.63 24.75
C ASP A 424 22.81 -20.29 25.07
N LEU A 425 22.08 -19.40 25.73
CA LEU A 425 22.54 -18.04 26.04
C LEU A 425 23.74 -17.97 27.00
N ASP A 426 24.18 -19.10 27.57
CA ASP A 426 25.41 -19.22 28.35
C ASP A 426 26.66 -19.41 27.48
N ASP A 427 26.48 -19.67 26.17
CA ASP A 427 27.61 -19.86 25.27
C ASP A 427 28.43 -18.57 25.11
N SER A 428 29.75 -18.73 25.23
CA SER A 428 30.77 -17.70 25.02
C SER A 428 30.73 -17.01 23.65
N GLN A 429 30.06 -17.59 22.65
CA GLN A 429 29.88 -16.94 21.35
C GLN A 429 28.93 -15.73 21.40
N TYR A 430 28.05 -15.66 22.40
CA TYR A 430 27.09 -14.57 22.55
C TYR A 430 27.62 -13.43 23.43
N PRO A 431 27.05 -12.21 23.32
CA PRO A 431 27.48 -11.07 24.11
C PRO A 431 27.39 -11.34 25.62
N THR A 432 28.45 -10.99 26.34
CA THR A 432 28.40 -10.99 27.82
C THR A 432 27.58 -9.78 28.28
N VAL A 433 26.31 -10.03 28.58
CA VAL A 433 25.39 -9.01 29.10
C VAL A 433 25.53 -8.84 30.62
N SER A 434 25.58 -7.60 31.08
CA SER A 434 25.58 -7.30 32.53
C SER A 434 24.21 -7.63 33.17
N GLN A 435 24.10 -7.52 34.49
CA GLN A 435 22.79 -7.58 35.13
C GLN A 435 21.85 -6.54 34.52
N ALA A 436 20.58 -6.94 34.35
CA ALA A 436 19.52 -6.07 33.89
C ALA A 436 19.48 -4.79 34.73
N ASN A 437 19.43 -3.62 34.08
CA ASN A 437 19.46 -2.35 34.79
C ASN A 437 18.11 -2.10 35.48
N ASP A 438 17.02 -2.49 34.80
CA ASP A 438 15.66 -2.42 35.31
C ASP A 438 14.88 -3.71 34.99
N ARG A 439 13.92 -4.05 35.87
CA ARG A 439 12.97 -5.14 35.62
C ARG A 439 11.70 -4.59 34.99
N PRO A 440 11.01 -5.37 34.12
CA PRO A 440 9.76 -4.93 33.51
C PRO A 440 8.65 -4.84 34.56
N GLN A 441 7.78 -3.83 34.48
CA GLN A 441 6.72 -3.62 35.48
C GLN A 441 5.78 -4.83 35.63
N ARG A 442 5.53 -5.55 34.53
CA ARG A 442 4.68 -6.75 34.47
C ARG A 442 5.49 -8.02 34.24
N GLU A 443 6.61 -8.14 34.95
CA GLU A 443 7.56 -9.26 34.84
C GLU A 443 6.89 -10.64 34.91
N ASN A 444 6.01 -10.87 35.89
CA ASN A 444 5.34 -12.16 36.02
C ASN A 444 4.52 -12.52 34.77
N ASP A 445 3.90 -11.53 34.14
CA ASP A 445 3.11 -11.76 32.95
C ASP A 445 4.00 -12.10 31.75
N LEU A 446 5.11 -11.39 31.56
CA LEU A 446 6.09 -11.67 30.50
C LEU A 446 6.78 -13.03 30.70
N LYS A 447 7.17 -13.32 31.94
CA LYS A 447 7.79 -14.59 32.32
C LYS A 447 6.90 -15.77 31.98
N GLU A 448 5.65 -15.72 32.44
CA GLU A 448 4.68 -16.78 32.17
C GLU A 448 4.44 -16.95 30.66
N PHE A 449 4.42 -15.86 29.87
CA PHE A 449 4.31 -15.99 28.40
C PHE A 449 5.47 -16.81 27.79
N PHE A 450 6.72 -16.48 28.12
CA PHE A 450 7.87 -17.20 27.55
C PHE A 450 7.98 -18.63 28.08
N GLU A 451 7.71 -18.86 29.37
CA GLU A 451 7.68 -20.21 29.95
C GLU A 451 6.62 -21.08 29.28
N ASP A 452 5.41 -20.55 29.08
CA ASP A 452 4.33 -21.25 28.41
C ASP A 452 4.66 -21.57 26.95
N TYR A 453 5.20 -20.59 26.21
CA TYR A 453 5.61 -20.79 24.83
C TYR A 453 6.69 -21.88 24.73
N CYS A 454 7.67 -21.86 25.63
CA CYS A 454 8.72 -22.87 25.66
C CYS A 454 8.17 -24.26 25.98
N ASP A 455 7.28 -24.39 26.96
CA ASP A 455 6.72 -25.69 27.37
C ASP A 455 5.83 -26.29 26.27
N TYR A 456 4.95 -25.47 25.69
CA TYR A 456 3.91 -25.95 24.78
C TYR A 456 4.32 -26.00 23.31
N GLU A 457 5.07 -25.01 22.80
CA GLU A 457 5.48 -24.99 21.37
C GLU A 457 6.88 -25.55 21.16
N LEU A 458 7.84 -25.22 22.05
CA LEU A 458 9.23 -25.66 21.89
C LEU A 458 9.55 -26.97 22.62
N HIS A 459 8.65 -27.44 23.49
CA HIS A 459 8.86 -28.58 24.38
C HIS A 459 10.17 -28.48 25.18
N SER A 460 10.47 -27.27 25.66
CA SER A 460 11.69 -26.89 26.37
C SER A 460 11.36 -26.26 27.73
N THR A 461 12.27 -26.45 28.69
CA THR A 461 12.26 -25.74 29.99
C THR A 461 13.36 -24.69 30.09
N LEU A 462 14.07 -24.48 28.97
CA LEU A 462 15.14 -23.51 28.81
C LEU A 462 14.74 -22.43 27.80
N PRO A 463 15.25 -21.19 27.98
CA PRO A 463 16.20 -20.75 29.00
C PRO A 463 15.47 -20.30 30.28
N ASP A 464 16.23 -20.10 31.36
CA ASP A 464 15.72 -19.37 32.52
C ASP A 464 15.31 -17.95 32.09
N PHE A 465 14.12 -17.50 32.48
CA PHE A 465 13.62 -16.18 32.16
C PHE A 465 14.58 -15.06 32.59
N ASP A 466 15.26 -15.22 33.73
CA ASP A 466 16.22 -14.23 34.21
C ASP A 466 17.40 -14.03 33.27
N GLN A 467 17.79 -15.08 32.55
CA GLN A 467 18.83 -15.02 31.54
C GLN A 467 18.27 -14.44 30.25
N LEU A 468 17.16 -14.99 29.75
CA LEU A 468 16.48 -14.50 28.56
C LEU A 468 16.24 -12.99 28.63
N TRP A 469 15.74 -12.51 29.76
CA TRP A 469 15.45 -11.10 29.98
C TRP A 469 16.68 -10.20 29.84
N ARG A 470 17.85 -10.60 30.35
CA ARG A 470 19.07 -9.77 30.23
C ARG A 470 19.51 -9.61 28.78
N HIS A 471 19.42 -10.68 28.01
CA HIS A 471 19.76 -10.64 26.59
C HIS A 471 18.74 -9.84 25.79
N LEU A 472 17.45 -9.99 26.11
CA LEU A 472 16.38 -9.23 25.48
C LEU A 472 16.46 -7.73 25.82
N GLU A 473 16.69 -7.35 27.08
CA GLU A 473 16.90 -5.95 27.48
C GLU A 473 18.13 -5.36 26.79
N HIS A 474 19.23 -6.11 26.65
CA HIS A 474 20.42 -5.65 25.93
C HIS A 474 20.14 -5.31 24.46
N VAL A 475 19.24 -6.06 23.81
CA VAL A 475 18.79 -5.76 22.44
C VAL A 475 17.89 -4.52 22.43
N ILE A 476 16.89 -4.45 23.32
CA ILE A 476 15.88 -3.38 23.33
C ILE A 476 16.45 -2.02 23.78
N ASN A 477 17.32 -2.01 24.78
CA ASN A 477 17.77 -0.78 25.45
C ASN A 477 18.87 -0.02 24.68
N ARG A 478 19.16 -0.42 23.44
CA ARG A 478 19.98 0.40 22.52
C ARG A 478 19.14 1.54 21.95
N ARG A 479 19.81 2.56 21.42
CA ARG A 479 19.11 3.66 20.73
C ARG A 479 18.66 3.17 19.37
N HIS A 480 17.35 2.97 19.24
CA HIS A 480 16.69 2.57 18.02
C HIS A 480 15.84 3.71 17.48
N GLN A 481 15.78 3.83 16.16
CA GLN A 481 14.93 4.77 15.43
C GLN A 481 13.73 4.07 14.78
N SER A 482 13.81 2.75 14.63
CA SER A 482 12.75 1.93 14.06
C SER A 482 12.68 0.54 14.71
N PRO A 483 11.58 -0.22 14.54
CA PRO A 483 11.52 -1.62 14.91
C PRO A 483 12.56 -2.49 14.18
N VAL A 484 12.99 -2.10 12.98
CA VAL A 484 13.99 -2.83 12.17
C VAL A 484 15.37 -2.78 12.84
N ASP A 485 15.73 -1.65 13.45
CA ASP A 485 17.02 -1.49 14.14
C ASP A 485 17.17 -2.50 15.30
N ILE A 486 16.05 -2.85 15.94
CA ILE A 486 15.99 -3.86 17.01
C ILE A 486 16.27 -5.25 16.42
N ILE A 487 15.67 -5.57 15.27
CA ILE A 487 15.87 -6.83 14.56
C ILE A 487 17.32 -6.95 14.11
N GLU A 488 17.85 -5.94 13.42
CA GLU A 488 19.24 -5.93 12.95
C GLU A 488 20.23 -6.09 14.11
N THR A 489 19.96 -5.46 15.25
CA THR A 489 20.76 -5.63 16.47
C THR A 489 20.75 -7.08 16.94
N ALA A 490 19.57 -7.72 16.97
CA ALA A 490 19.43 -9.10 17.41
C ALA A 490 20.15 -10.07 16.46
N GLU A 491 20.01 -9.88 15.15
CA GLU A 491 20.71 -10.67 14.13
C GLU A 491 22.23 -10.52 14.23
N GLN A 492 22.73 -9.29 14.38
CA GLN A 492 24.16 -9.02 14.50
C GLN A 492 24.78 -9.63 15.75
N ASP A 493 24.11 -9.51 16.89
CA ASP A 493 24.65 -9.95 18.18
C ASP A 493 24.48 -11.46 18.41
N TYR A 494 23.43 -12.09 17.85
CA TYR A 494 23.05 -13.47 18.15
C TYR A 494 22.97 -14.40 16.93
N ALA A 495 23.26 -13.90 15.72
CA ALA A 495 23.19 -14.66 14.46
C ALA A 495 21.84 -15.36 14.25
N LEU A 496 20.76 -14.64 14.55
CA LEU A 496 19.37 -15.08 14.47
C LEU A 496 18.80 -15.15 13.05
#